data_AF-A0A7K0KHS3-F1
#
_entry.id   AF-A0A7K0KHS3-F1
#
_cell.length_a   1.000
_cell.length_b   1.000
_cell.length_c   1.000
_cell.angle_alpha   90.00
_cell.angle_beta   90.00
_cell.angle_gamma   90.00
#
_symmetry.space_group_name_H-M   'P 1'
#
loop_
_entity.id
_entity.type
_entity.pdbx_description
1 polymer ?
#
loop_
_entity_poly.entity_id
_entity_poly.type
_entity_poly.pdbx_seq_one_letter_code
_entity_poly.pdbx_strand_id
1 'polypeptide(L)'
;MTRPFNKHYSSPRISQYFDLQIKPFESWLTIITLTRNACCHHAHVWNKRNTIRAMIPNTMLRPWITLPTDSLRIYFNLCIIKYFVDVISQNNHMKKNLLDLLAQFPNIDIQAMGFPSNWEQEPIWQN
;
A
#
# COMPACT_ATOMS: atom_id res chain seq x y z
N MET A 1 -18.45 0.56 12.19
CA MET A 1 -17.72 0.23 13.44
C MET A 1 -16.49 -0.60 13.07
N THR A 2 -15.33 0.02 12.88
CA THR A 2 -14.08 -0.69 12.59
C THR A 2 -13.45 -1.14 13.91
N ARG A 3 -13.38 -2.45 14.15
CA ARG A 3 -12.60 -2.98 15.27
C ARG A 3 -11.12 -2.59 15.07
N PRO A 4 -10.47 -1.95 16.06
CA PRO A 4 -9.04 -1.68 15.96
C PRO A 4 -8.27 -2.99 15.84
N PHE A 5 -7.22 -3.00 15.03
CA PHE A 5 -6.29 -4.11 14.93
C PHE A 5 -5.72 -4.35 16.34
N ASN A 6 -5.96 -5.53 16.90
CA ASN A 6 -5.66 -5.83 18.29
C ASN A 6 -4.14 -5.98 18.43
N LYS A 7 -3.47 -5.03 19.11
CA LYS A 7 -2.00 -4.91 19.25
C LYS A 7 -1.28 -6.14 19.80
N HIS A 8 -2.01 -7.16 20.25
CA HIS A 8 -1.47 -8.34 20.92
C HIS A 8 -1.05 -9.49 20.00
N TYR A 9 -1.22 -9.39 18.67
CA TYR A 9 -0.95 -10.49 17.73
C TYR A 9 0.29 -10.31 16.83
N SER A 10 0.97 -9.17 16.90
CA SER A 10 2.11 -8.89 16.02
C SER A 10 3.37 -9.55 16.57
N SER A 11 3.60 -10.80 16.17
CA SER A 11 4.82 -11.52 16.51
C SER A 11 6.04 -10.79 15.91
N PRO A 12 7.06 -10.43 16.71
CA PRO A 12 8.30 -9.81 16.20
C PRO A 12 8.92 -10.60 15.03
N ARG A 13 8.75 -11.93 15.05
CA ARG A 13 9.23 -12.83 13.98
C ARG A 13 8.57 -12.54 12.63
N ILE A 14 7.28 -12.22 12.62
CA ILE A 14 6.55 -11.91 11.38
C ILE A 14 7.00 -10.54 10.86
N SER A 15 7.11 -9.53 11.72
CA SER A 15 7.61 -8.21 11.32
C SER A 15 9.01 -8.30 10.69
N GLN A 16 9.89 -9.13 11.26
CA GLN A 16 11.23 -9.39 10.74
C GLN A 16 11.22 -10.12 9.39
N TYR A 17 10.29 -11.05 9.15
CA TYR A 17 10.14 -11.70 7.84
C TYR A 17 9.88 -10.68 6.71
N PHE A 18 9.19 -9.58 7.03
CA PHE A 18 8.95 -8.47 6.11
C PHE A 18 10.02 -7.38 6.16
N ASP A 19 11.11 -7.53 6.93
CA ASP A 19 12.14 -6.50 7.11
C ASP A 19 11.60 -5.14 7.59
N LEU A 20 10.53 -5.18 8.39
CA LEU A 20 9.89 -4.01 8.95
C LEU A 20 10.06 -3.96 10.48
N GLN A 21 10.13 -2.74 11.00
CA GLN A 21 9.97 -2.49 12.43
C GLN A 21 8.52 -2.77 12.85
N ILE A 22 8.32 -3.23 14.09
CA ILE A 22 7.00 -3.68 14.59
C ILE A 22 5.92 -2.61 14.41
N LYS A 23 6.20 -1.34 14.77
CA LYS A 23 5.20 -0.26 14.70
C LYS A 23 4.79 0.08 13.26
N PRO A 24 5.71 0.31 12.30
CA PRO A 24 5.36 0.42 10.89
C PRO A 24 4.61 -0.79 10.33
N PHE A 25 5.04 -2.01 10.68
CA PHE A 25 4.36 -3.23 10.25
C PHE A 25 2.89 -3.26 10.69
N GLU A 26 2.62 -3.00 11.98
CA GLU A 26 1.25 -2.90 12.51
C GLU A 26 0.43 -1.80 11.86
N SER A 27 1.07 -0.64 11.64
CA SER A 27 0.44 0.49 10.98
C SER A 27 0.02 0.13 9.55
N TRP A 28 0.90 -0.54 8.80
CA TRP A 28 0.63 -0.93 7.42
C TRP A 28 -0.45 -2.01 7.33
N LEU A 29 -0.45 -3.01 8.22
CA LEU A 29 -1.53 -3.99 8.33
C LEU A 29 -2.89 -3.32 8.63
N THR A 30 -2.89 -2.26 9.44
CA THR A 30 -4.09 -1.46 9.71
C THR A 30 -4.58 -0.77 8.43
N ILE A 31 -3.68 -0.16 7.64
CA ILE A 31 -4.03 0.46 6.35
C ILE A 31 -4.61 -0.56 5.37
N ILE A 32 -4.01 -1.75 5.27
CA ILE A 32 -4.54 -2.85 4.43
C ILE A 32 -5.94 -3.25 4.88
N THR A 33 -6.14 -3.43 6.19
CA THR A 33 -7.44 -3.80 6.77
C THR A 33 -8.52 -2.75 6.45
N LEU A 34 -8.20 -1.46 6.60
CA LEU A 34 -9.13 -0.37 6.29
C LEU A 34 -9.44 -0.29 4.80
N THR A 35 -8.43 -0.50 3.95
CA THR A 35 -8.60 -0.52 2.49
C THR A 35 -9.54 -1.66 2.07
N ARG A 36 -9.28 -2.88 2.57
CA ARG A 36 -10.14 -4.06 2.34
C ARG A 36 -11.57 -3.83 2.79
N ASN A 37 -11.77 -3.23 3.96
CA ASN A 37 -13.11 -2.91 4.46
C ASN A 37 -13.82 -1.88 3.57
N ALA A 38 -13.11 -0.86 3.08
CA ALA A 38 -13.69 0.12 2.15
C ALA A 38 -14.15 -0.54 0.84
N CYS A 39 -13.35 -1.45 0.27
CA CYS A 39 -13.74 -2.21 -0.91
C CYS A 39 -15.01 -3.06 -0.67
N CYS A 40 -15.09 -3.75 0.47
CA CYS A 40 -16.23 -4.61 0.83
C CYS A 40 -17.53 -3.82 1.05
N HIS A 41 -17.44 -2.57 1.51
CA HIS A 41 -18.60 -1.72 1.73
C HIS A 41 -18.99 -0.89 0.49
N HIS A 42 -18.48 -1.25 -0.69
CA HIS A 42 -18.69 -0.53 -1.95
C HIS A 42 -18.40 0.98 -1.85
N ALA A 43 -17.50 1.38 -0.94
CA ALA A 43 -17.11 2.77 -0.84
C ALA A 43 -16.34 3.16 -2.10
N HIS A 44 -16.44 4.42 -2.53
CA HIS A 44 -15.66 4.94 -3.64
C HIS A 44 -14.19 5.05 -3.22
N VAL A 45 -13.42 3.96 -3.39
CA VAL A 45 -12.07 3.83 -2.84
C VAL A 45 -11.05 4.69 -3.59
N TRP A 46 -11.24 4.92 -4.89
CA TRP A 46 -10.21 5.51 -5.75
C TRP A 46 -9.85 6.96 -5.37
N ASN A 47 -10.82 7.83 -5.07
CA ASN A 47 -10.55 9.20 -4.60
C ASN A 47 -10.66 9.35 -3.06
N LYS A 48 -10.60 8.24 -2.33
CA LYS A 48 -10.73 8.28 -0.88
C LYS A 48 -9.43 8.81 -0.25
N ARG A 49 -9.59 9.75 0.68
CA ARG A 49 -8.53 10.13 1.61
C ARG A 49 -8.66 9.27 2.87
N ASN A 50 -7.60 8.56 3.24
CA ASN A 50 -7.56 7.82 4.49
C ASN A 50 -7.68 8.79 5.68
N THR A 51 -8.22 8.31 6.79
CA THR A 51 -8.26 9.06 8.06
C THR A 51 -7.02 8.83 8.93
N ILE A 52 -6.27 7.76 8.65
CA ILE A 52 -5.06 7.38 9.38
C ILE A 52 -3.86 7.48 8.45
N ARG A 53 -2.80 8.13 8.91
CA ARG A 53 -1.50 8.15 8.22
C ARG A 53 -0.71 6.89 8.55
N ALA A 54 -0.17 6.26 7.52
CA ALA A 54 0.76 5.16 7.70
C ALA A 54 2.04 5.65 8.40
N MET A 55 2.53 4.87 9.36
CA MET A 55 3.84 5.08 9.95
C MET A 55 4.92 4.58 9.00
N ILE A 56 5.90 5.41 8.69
CA ILE A 56 7.02 5.05 7.82
C ILE A 56 8.16 4.49 8.67
N PRO A 57 8.77 3.35 8.27
CA PRO A 57 10.00 2.89 8.90
C PRO A 57 11.12 3.93 8.80
N ASN A 58 11.95 4.04 9.84
CA ASN A 58 13.13 4.93 9.77
C ASN A 58 14.15 4.49 8.71
N THR A 59 14.16 3.19 8.39
CA THR A 59 15.06 2.60 7.39
C THR A 59 14.27 1.57 6.60
N MET A 60 14.35 1.66 5.27
CA MET A 60 13.79 0.68 4.35
C MET A 60 14.92 -0.23 3.84
N LEU A 61 14.81 -1.54 4.08
CA LEU A 61 15.80 -2.53 3.62
C LEU A 61 15.47 -3.11 2.24
N ARG A 62 14.25 -2.87 1.75
CA ARG A 62 13.74 -3.35 0.46
C ARG A 62 13.37 -2.16 -0.43
N PRO A 63 13.26 -2.36 -1.76
CA PRO A 63 12.82 -1.31 -2.68
C PRO A 63 11.54 -0.64 -2.19
N TRP A 64 11.56 0.69 -2.17
CA TRP A 64 10.46 1.53 -1.71
C TRP A 64 10.31 2.74 -2.63
N ILE A 65 9.26 3.52 -2.43
CA ILE A 65 9.04 4.77 -3.16
C ILE A 65 10.06 5.85 -2.74
N THR A 66 10.38 6.71 -3.68
CA THR A 66 11.36 7.81 -3.57
C THR A 66 10.75 9.17 -3.90
N LEU A 67 9.68 9.19 -4.71
CA LEU A 67 8.96 10.39 -5.09
C LEU A 67 8.05 10.88 -3.95
N PRO A 68 7.89 12.21 -3.79
CA PRO A 68 6.96 12.78 -2.82
C PRO A 68 5.54 12.27 -3.04
N THR A 69 4.99 11.59 -2.04
CA THR A 69 3.69 10.93 -2.12
C THR A 69 2.84 11.22 -0.88
N ASP A 70 1.55 11.52 -1.07
CA ASP A 70 0.63 11.69 0.06
C ASP A 70 0.25 10.34 0.67
N SER A 71 0.70 10.08 1.90
CA SER A 71 0.43 8.84 2.62
C SER A 71 -1.03 8.57 2.95
N LEU A 72 -1.92 9.54 2.70
CA LEU A 72 -3.36 9.39 2.86
C LEU A 72 -4.10 8.99 1.57
N ARG A 73 -3.41 8.89 0.43
CA ARG A 73 -4.02 8.57 -0.86
C ARG A 73 -3.92 7.08 -1.20
N ILE A 74 -4.81 6.61 -2.08
CA ILE A 74 -4.91 5.18 -2.41
C ILE A 74 -3.63 4.64 -3.04
N TYR A 75 -2.89 5.46 -3.79
CA TYR A 75 -1.59 5.07 -4.33
C TYR A 75 -0.63 4.60 -3.23
N PHE A 76 -0.58 5.29 -2.09
CA PHE A 76 0.27 4.88 -0.97
C PHE A 76 -0.16 3.53 -0.36
N ASN A 77 -1.46 3.27 -0.30
CA ASN A 77 -1.99 1.97 0.13
C ASN A 77 -1.59 0.87 -0.85
N LEU A 78 -1.62 1.14 -2.16
CA LEU A 78 -1.17 0.20 -3.20
C LEU A 78 0.32 -0.10 -3.06
N CYS A 79 1.15 0.90 -2.76
CA CYS A 79 2.58 0.69 -2.48
C CYS A 79 2.79 -0.21 -1.25
N ILE A 80 2.05 0.02 -0.16
CA ILE A 80 2.09 -0.88 1.00
C ILE A 80 1.71 -2.31 0.57
N ILE A 81 0.61 -2.49 -0.14
CA ILE A 81 0.15 -3.83 -0.58
C ILE A 81 1.21 -4.48 -1.47
N LYS A 82 1.78 -3.75 -2.43
CA LYS A 82 2.83 -4.23 -3.32
C LYS A 82 4.05 -4.73 -2.54
N TYR A 83 4.47 -4.00 -1.51
CA TYR A 83 5.57 -4.42 -0.64
C TYR A 83 5.31 -5.79 0.00
N PHE A 84 4.13 -5.99 0.59
CA PHE A 84 3.78 -7.28 1.19
C PHE A 84 3.72 -8.39 0.14
N VAL A 85 3.11 -8.11 -1.01
CA VAL A 85 2.96 -9.09 -2.09
C VAL A 85 4.33 -9.51 -2.63
N ASP A 86 5.29 -8.60 -2.80
CA ASP A 86 6.64 -8.91 -3.27
C ASP A 86 7.41 -9.83 -2.31
N VAL A 87 7.21 -9.65 -1.00
CA VAL A 87 7.83 -10.52 0.02
C VAL A 87 7.17 -11.89 0.04
N ILE A 88 5.86 -11.97 -0.19
CA ILE A 88 5.08 -13.23 -0.16
C ILE A 88 5.28 -14.04 -1.45
N SER A 89 5.32 -13.37 -2.60
CA SER A 89 5.39 -13.99 -3.92
C SER A 89 6.23 -13.15 -4.87
N GLN A 90 7.43 -13.65 -5.17
CA GLN A 90 8.39 -12.98 -6.06
C GLN A 90 7.89 -12.89 -7.52
N ASN A 91 7.04 -13.82 -7.95
CA ASN A 91 6.48 -13.85 -9.32
C ASN A 91 5.04 -13.34 -9.37
N ASN A 92 4.73 -12.29 -8.61
CA ASN A 92 3.39 -11.71 -8.63
C ASN A 92 3.15 -10.83 -9.86
N HIS A 93 1.89 -10.69 -10.26
CA HIS A 93 1.49 -9.89 -11.43
C HIS A 93 0.86 -8.55 -11.05
N MET A 94 1.09 -8.05 -9.82
CA MET A 94 0.36 -6.89 -9.31
C MET A 94 0.57 -5.63 -10.16
N LYS A 95 1.81 -5.34 -10.59
CA LYS A 95 2.09 -4.21 -11.49
C LYS A 95 1.32 -4.34 -12.80
N LYS A 96 1.45 -5.49 -13.46
CA LYS A 96 0.77 -5.76 -14.74
C LYS A 96 -0.75 -5.59 -14.59
N ASN A 97 -1.35 -6.21 -13.57
CA ASN A 97 -2.79 -6.12 -13.33
C ASN A 97 -3.24 -4.68 -13.06
N LEU A 98 -2.42 -3.88 -12.37
CA LEU A 98 -2.70 -2.46 -12.14
C LEU A 98 -2.66 -1.67 -13.45
N LEU A 99 -1.64 -1.88 -14.30
CA LEU A 99 -1.53 -1.24 -15.61
C LEU A 99 -2.69 -1.63 -16.53
N ASP A 100 -3.01 -2.92 -16.62
CA ASP A 100 -4.14 -3.44 -17.40
C ASP A 100 -5.46 -2.85 -16.92
N LEU A 101 -5.62 -2.64 -15.62
CA LEU A 101 -6.80 -1.98 -15.05
C LEU A 101 -6.86 -0.49 -15.44
N LEU A 102 -5.77 0.25 -15.29
CA LEU A 102 -5.73 1.67 -15.66
C LEU A 102 -5.97 1.86 -17.16
N ALA A 103 -5.44 0.97 -18.01
CA ALA A 103 -5.67 0.99 -19.45
C ALA A 103 -7.14 0.75 -19.83
N GLN A 104 -7.87 -0.07 -19.06
CA GLN A 104 -9.32 -0.27 -19.24
C GLN A 104 -10.15 0.96 -18.88
N PHE A 105 -9.61 1.87 -18.06
CA PHE A 105 -10.30 3.07 -17.59
C PHE A 105 -9.48 4.36 -17.85
N PRO A 106 -9.25 4.73 -19.13
CA PRO A 106 -8.36 5.83 -19.50
C PRO A 106 -8.83 7.21 -19.04
N ASN A 107 -10.12 7.35 -18.70
CA ASN A 107 -10.72 8.61 -18.24
C ASN A 107 -10.52 8.86 -16.72
N ILE A 108 -9.88 7.93 -15.99
CA ILE A 108 -9.64 8.10 -14.56
C ILE A 108 -8.43 9.01 -14.34
N ASP A 109 -8.62 10.05 -13.54
CA ASP A 109 -7.54 10.89 -13.06
C ASP A 109 -6.73 10.17 -11.97
N ILE A 110 -5.60 9.59 -12.37
CA ILE A 110 -4.68 8.91 -11.44
C ILE A 110 -3.95 9.89 -10.50
N GLN A 111 -3.84 11.17 -10.85
CA GLN A 111 -3.24 12.18 -9.97
C GLN A 111 -4.14 12.44 -8.77
N ALA A 112 -5.46 12.47 -8.95
CA ALA A 112 -6.43 12.54 -7.85
C ALA A 112 -6.31 11.33 -6.89
N MET A 113 -5.90 10.17 -7.41
CA MET A 113 -5.60 8.96 -6.63
C MET A 113 -4.24 9.03 -5.89
N GLY A 114 -3.45 10.09 -6.13
CA GLY A 114 -2.16 10.33 -5.50
C GLY A 114 -0.97 9.66 -6.19
N PHE A 115 -1.12 9.19 -7.43
CA PHE A 115 -0.01 8.67 -8.22
C PHE A 115 0.89 9.83 -8.65
N PRO A 116 2.19 9.85 -8.31
CA PRO A 116 3.10 10.85 -8.86
C PRO A 116 3.38 10.60 -10.35
N SER A 117 3.85 11.62 -11.05
CA SER A 117 4.43 11.43 -12.40
C SER A 117 5.57 10.40 -12.35
N ASN A 118 5.61 9.49 -13.33
CA ASN A 118 6.61 8.41 -13.42
C ASN A 118 6.60 7.41 -12.26
N TRP A 119 5.47 7.25 -11.55
CA TRP A 119 5.33 6.26 -10.47
C TRP A 119 5.76 4.84 -10.88
N GLU A 120 5.57 4.47 -12.15
CA GLU A 120 5.95 3.16 -12.69
C GLU A 120 7.44 2.88 -12.62
N GLN A 121 8.26 3.95 -12.55
CA GLN A 121 9.72 3.92 -12.47
C GLN A 121 10.23 3.84 -11.03
N GLU A 122 9.35 3.96 -10.03
CA GLU A 122 9.75 3.83 -8.63
C GLU A 122 10.27 2.43 -8.32
N PRO A 123 11.27 2.29 -7.43
CA PRO A 123 11.92 1.00 -7.14
C PRO A 123 10.94 -0.11 -6.74
N ILE A 124 9.86 0.21 -6.02
CA ILE A 124 8.84 -0.78 -5.61
C ILE A 124 8.07 -1.42 -6.79
N TRP A 125 8.08 -0.75 -7.95
CA TRP A 125 7.41 -1.19 -9.17
C TRP A 125 8.38 -1.71 -10.23
N GLN A 126 9.67 -1.88 -9.94
CA GLN A 126 10.66 -2.33 -10.94
C GLN A 126 10.96 -3.84 -10.92
N ASN A 127 10.29 -4.57 -10.03
CA ASN A 127 10.46 -6.01 -9.82
C ASN A 127 9.37 -6.80 -10.56
#